data_AF-A0A9E6AVR3-F1
#
_entry.id   AF-A0A9E6AVR3-F1
#
_cell.length_a   1.000
_cell.length_b   1.000
_cell.length_c   1.000
_cell.angle_alpha   90.00
_cell.angle_beta   90.00
_cell.angle_gamma   90.00
#
_symmetry.space_group_name_H-M   'P 1'
#
loop_
_entity.id
_entity.type
_entity.pdbx_description
1 polymer ?
#
loop_
_entity_poly.entity_id
_entity_poly.type
_entity_poly.pdbx_seq_one_letter_code
_entity_poly.pdbx_strand_id
1 'polypeptide(L)'
;MKNISIDISEIAIARKTLAITQKQAASYLSVSERTWQQWETGQRGMRSSYWELFLIKTDYKPKNSNKIIFSEFDQKDIRHRQQSLAKITHETEQLLNRNKKYKFIDLFAGIGGIRKAFESVGGGCVFSSEIDPFAQFTYYTNFGVVPYGDICKLEQDDIPKHDILCGGFPCQPFSHIGKREGFAHPTQGTMYDEILKIIDSKQPRVVFLENVPGILNHDAGNTLNIILRELEDRNYDCTHTILNSSDFGVPQNRKRFYLVCFLDDGVDFKFPKPPMQKSDIGDFIEKNVKGYTISKRLQKSYLFKKDDGRPNI
;
A
#
# COMPACT_ATOMS: atom_id res chain seq x y z
N MET A 1 -8.17 -25.92 6.07
CA MET A 1 -8.65 -24.66 6.69
C MET A 1 -7.66 -24.27 7.76
N LYS A 2 -6.74 -23.32 7.49
CA LYS A 2 -5.80 -22.85 8.52
C LYS A 2 -6.56 -21.92 9.47
N ASN A 3 -6.55 -22.23 10.76
CA ASN A 3 -7.05 -21.35 11.80
C ASN A 3 -6.24 -20.05 11.74
N ILE A 4 -6.89 -18.95 11.38
CA ILE A 4 -6.38 -17.63 11.76
C ILE A 4 -6.46 -17.64 13.29
N SER A 5 -5.30 -17.70 13.93
CA SER A 5 -5.16 -17.59 15.37
C SER A 5 -5.65 -16.21 15.76
N ILE A 6 -6.90 -16.10 16.20
CA ILE A 6 -7.41 -14.87 16.81
C ILE A 6 -6.60 -14.67 18.08
N ASP A 7 -6.01 -13.49 18.22
CA ASP A 7 -5.26 -13.13 19.41
C ASP A 7 -6.20 -13.25 20.62
N ILE A 8 -5.84 -14.11 21.57
CA ILE A 8 -6.62 -14.36 22.79
C ILE A 8 -6.88 -13.04 23.54
N SER A 9 -5.94 -12.09 23.46
CA SER A 9 -6.11 -10.76 24.03
C SER A 9 -7.25 -9.98 23.37
N GLU A 10 -7.49 -10.17 22.08
CA GLU A 10 -8.49 -9.43 21.31
C GLU A 10 -9.92 -9.81 21.69
N ILE A 11 -10.18 -11.09 21.98
CA ILE A 11 -11.50 -11.58 22.44
C ILE A 11 -11.88 -10.93 23.77
N ALA A 12 -10.93 -10.89 24.71
CA ALA A 12 -11.13 -10.27 26.01
C ALA A 12 -11.29 -8.74 25.90
N ILE A 13 -10.48 -8.09 25.07
CA ILE A 13 -10.53 -6.64 24.81
C ILE A 13 -11.88 -6.27 24.20
N ALA A 14 -12.36 -7.01 23.20
CA ALA A 14 -13.63 -6.72 22.54
C ALA A 14 -14.81 -6.77 23.51
N ARG A 15 -14.89 -7.85 24.31
CA ARG A 15 -15.92 -8.00 25.33
C ARG A 15 -15.89 -6.86 26.35
N LYS A 16 -14.71 -6.52 26.86
CA LYS A 16 -14.53 -5.42 27.82
C LYS A 16 -14.87 -4.06 27.22
N THR A 17 -14.51 -3.82 25.96
CA THR A 17 -14.79 -2.56 25.25
C THR A 17 -16.29 -2.37 25.02
N LEU A 18 -17.00 -3.44 24.69
CA LEU A 18 -18.46 -3.46 24.55
C LEU A 18 -19.20 -3.40 25.89
N ALA A 19 -18.49 -3.47 27.03
CA ALA A 19 -19.06 -3.54 28.37
C ALA A 19 -20.10 -4.68 28.55
N ILE A 20 -19.88 -5.82 27.91
CA ILE A 20 -20.78 -7.00 28.00
C ILE A 20 -20.21 -8.11 28.90
N THR A 21 -21.12 -8.88 29.51
CA THR A 21 -20.78 -10.10 30.28
C THR A 21 -20.35 -11.24 29.36
N GLN A 22 -19.63 -12.23 29.91
CA GLN A 22 -19.27 -13.45 29.16
C GLN A 22 -20.51 -14.22 28.68
N LYS A 23 -21.57 -14.23 29.48
CA LYS A 23 -22.87 -14.80 29.11
C LYS A 23 -23.49 -14.09 27.90
N GLN A 24 -23.53 -12.75 27.90
CA GLN A 24 -24.04 -11.97 26.76
C GLN A 24 -23.20 -12.19 25.50
N ALA A 25 -21.87 -12.22 25.63
CA ALA A 25 -20.96 -12.48 24.53
C ALA A 25 -21.19 -13.87 23.90
N ALA A 26 -21.38 -14.90 24.74
CA ALA A 26 -21.73 -16.25 24.31
C ALA A 26 -23.10 -16.30 23.61
N SER A 27 -24.08 -15.53 24.09
CA SER A 27 -25.42 -15.45 23.48
C SER A 27 -25.41 -14.87 22.06
N TYR A 28 -24.55 -13.91 21.74
CA TYR A 28 -24.42 -13.43 20.36
C TYR A 28 -24.06 -14.55 19.38
N LEU A 29 -23.30 -15.54 19.83
CA LEU A 29 -22.80 -16.65 19.01
C LEU A 29 -23.57 -17.95 19.16
N SER A 30 -24.64 -17.95 19.97
CA SER A 30 -25.41 -19.16 20.30
C SER A 30 -24.53 -20.30 20.86
N VAL A 31 -23.55 -19.96 21.70
CA VAL A 31 -22.67 -20.92 22.39
C VAL A 31 -22.83 -20.85 23.90
N SER A 32 -22.27 -21.84 24.62
CA SER A 32 -22.27 -21.82 26.09
C SER A 32 -21.30 -20.77 26.64
N GLU A 33 -21.62 -20.22 27.82
CA GLU A 33 -20.72 -19.32 28.56
C GLU A 33 -19.35 -19.98 28.82
N ARG A 34 -19.34 -21.29 29.13
CA ARG A 34 -18.11 -22.07 29.29
C ARG A 34 -17.25 -22.10 28.03
N THR A 35 -17.88 -22.19 26.84
CA THR A 35 -17.17 -22.14 25.56
C THR A 35 -16.53 -20.78 25.35
N TRP A 36 -17.25 -19.70 25.65
CA TRP A 36 -16.69 -18.34 25.58
C TRP A 36 -15.52 -18.15 26.56
N GLN A 37 -15.67 -18.59 27.81
CA GLN A 37 -14.61 -18.54 28.83
C GLN A 37 -13.34 -19.26 28.38
N GLN A 38 -13.47 -20.41 27.73
CA GLN A 38 -12.33 -21.16 27.18
C GLN A 38 -11.64 -20.41 26.03
N TRP A 39 -12.40 -19.66 25.22
CA TRP A 39 -11.83 -18.81 24.18
C TRP A 39 -11.10 -17.60 24.77
N GLU A 40 -11.69 -16.93 25.75
CA GLU A 40 -11.12 -15.74 26.39
C GLU A 40 -9.87 -16.06 27.25
N THR A 41 -9.78 -17.28 27.78
CA THR A 41 -8.62 -17.77 28.57
C THR A 41 -7.56 -18.48 27.73
N GLY A 42 -7.81 -18.69 26.43
CA GLY A 42 -6.88 -19.40 25.54
C GLY A 42 -6.85 -20.92 25.70
N GLN A 43 -7.66 -21.50 26.60
CA GLN A 43 -7.80 -22.96 26.76
C GLN A 43 -8.31 -23.64 25.48
N ARG A 44 -9.05 -22.90 24.65
CA ARG A 44 -9.54 -23.34 23.34
C ARG A 44 -9.41 -22.17 22.36
N GLY A 45 -8.95 -22.43 21.13
CA GLY A 45 -8.99 -21.42 20.07
C GLY A 45 -10.43 -21.16 19.59
N MET A 46 -10.79 -19.88 19.44
CA MET A 46 -12.00 -19.50 18.70
C MET A 46 -11.75 -19.71 17.20
N ARG A 47 -12.75 -20.20 16.45
CA ARG A 47 -12.63 -20.27 14.99
C ARG A 47 -12.96 -18.90 14.38
N SER A 48 -12.31 -18.58 13.25
CA SER A 48 -12.46 -17.28 12.56
C SER A 48 -13.92 -16.92 12.24
N SER A 49 -14.73 -17.89 11.84
CA SER A 49 -16.16 -17.66 11.56
C SER A 49 -16.98 -17.20 12.77
N TYR A 50 -16.63 -17.66 13.98
CA TYR A 50 -17.29 -17.20 15.21
C TYR A 50 -16.87 -15.78 15.56
N TRP A 51 -15.62 -15.42 15.28
CA TRP A 51 -15.14 -14.06 15.48
C TRP A 51 -15.81 -13.09 14.50
N GLU A 52 -15.84 -13.41 13.22
CA GLU A 52 -16.54 -12.60 12.21
C GLU A 52 -18.01 -12.39 12.57
N LEU A 53 -18.70 -13.46 12.99
CA LEU A 53 -20.09 -13.37 13.45
C LEU A 53 -20.25 -12.48 14.68
N PHE A 54 -19.28 -12.53 15.62
CA PHE A 54 -19.28 -11.68 16.80
C PHE A 54 -19.15 -10.20 16.42
N LEU A 55 -18.22 -9.87 15.51
CA LEU A 55 -18.03 -8.51 15.00
C LEU A 55 -19.31 -7.98 14.33
N ILE A 56 -19.91 -8.79 13.44
CA ILE A 56 -21.15 -8.43 12.73
C ILE A 56 -22.30 -8.14 13.70
N LYS A 57 -22.48 -9.00 14.72
CA LYS A 57 -23.61 -8.88 15.65
C LYS A 57 -23.44 -7.79 16.70
N THR A 58 -22.21 -7.36 16.98
CA THR A 58 -21.92 -6.36 18.00
C THR A 58 -21.55 -5.00 17.43
N ASP A 59 -21.37 -4.90 16.10
CA ASP A 59 -20.76 -3.77 15.41
C ASP A 59 -19.40 -3.34 16.04
N TYR A 60 -18.73 -4.29 16.69
CA TYR A 60 -17.42 -4.04 17.30
C TYR A 60 -16.36 -3.92 16.20
N LYS A 61 -15.64 -2.81 16.22
CA LYS A 61 -14.50 -2.56 15.36
C LYS A 61 -13.23 -2.67 16.20
N PRO A 62 -12.41 -3.71 16.02
CA PRO A 62 -11.18 -3.86 16.78
C PRO A 62 -10.32 -2.60 16.64
N LYS A 63 -10.03 -1.95 17.77
CA LYS A 63 -9.06 -0.86 17.81
C LYS A 63 -7.68 -1.49 17.64
N ASN A 64 -7.15 -1.45 16.41
CA ASN A 64 -5.86 -2.01 16.02
C ASN A 64 -5.69 -3.46 16.49
N SER A 65 -6.02 -4.43 15.62
CA SER A 65 -5.35 -5.73 15.65
C SER A 65 -3.87 -5.47 15.89
N ASN A 66 -3.28 -6.00 16.96
CA ASN A 66 -1.90 -5.73 17.38
C ASN A 66 -1.02 -5.53 16.16
N LYS A 67 -0.71 -4.27 15.83
CA LYS A 67 0.04 -3.96 14.63
C LYS A 67 1.43 -4.48 14.92
N ILE A 68 1.78 -5.61 14.31
CA ILE A 68 3.08 -6.22 14.49
C ILE A 68 4.08 -5.18 13.97
N ILE A 69 4.85 -4.60 14.89
CA ILE A 69 5.98 -3.76 14.54
C ILE A 69 7.17 -4.69 14.52
N PHE A 70 7.69 -4.95 13.34
CA PHE A 70 8.90 -5.73 13.17
C PHE A 70 10.09 -4.88 13.61
N SER A 71 10.98 -5.47 14.39
CA SER A 71 12.09 -4.77 15.05
C SER A 71 13.35 -5.62 15.17
N GLU A 72 13.41 -6.76 14.48
CA GLU A 72 14.53 -7.67 14.47
C GLU A 72 15.73 -7.09 13.70
N PHE A 73 15.46 -6.18 12.76
CA PHE A 73 16.47 -5.42 12.02
C PHE A 73 16.30 -3.92 12.25
N ASP A 74 17.40 -3.25 12.56
CA ASP A 74 17.43 -1.79 12.62
C ASP A 74 17.72 -1.16 11.24
N GLN A 75 17.80 0.16 11.20
CA GLN A 75 18.07 0.86 9.95
C GLN A 75 19.48 0.59 9.39
N LYS A 76 20.48 0.36 10.26
CA LYS A 76 21.85 0.04 9.83
C LYS A 76 21.89 -1.36 9.22
N ASP A 77 21.18 -2.31 9.82
CA ASP A 77 21.01 -3.66 9.29
C ASP A 77 20.47 -3.62 7.87
N ILE A 78 19.35 -2.92 7.67
CA ILE A 78 18.74 -2.78 6.35
C ILE A 78 19.70 -2.11 5.38
N ARG A 79 20.36 -1.01 5.78
CA ARG A 79 21.31 -0.30 4.90
C ARG A 79 22.50 -1.16 4.46
N HIS A 80 23.04 -1.99 5.35
CA HIS A 80 24.27 -2.76 5.10
C HIS A 80 24.03 -4.18 4.58
N ARG A 81 22.87 -4.76 4.86
CA ARG A 81 22.51 -6.14 4.51
C ARG A 81 21.26 -6.22 3.63
N GLN A 82 20.89 -5.12 2.98
CA GLN A 82 19.67 -4.97 2.17
C GLN A 82 19.39 -6.17 1.27
N GLN A 83 20.34 -6.55 0.42
CA GLN A 83 20.14 -7.61 -0.57
C GLN A 83 19.89 -9.00 0.06
N SER A 84 20.65 -9.36 1.10
CA SER A 84 20.48 -10.66 1.77
C SER A 84 19.20 -10.70 2.61
N LEU A 85 18.86 -9.60 3.28
CA LEU A 85 17.60 -9.47 4.03
C LEU A 85 16.39 -9.48 3.09
N ALA A 86 16.46 -8.79 1.96
CA ALA A 86 15.41 -8.79 0.96
C ALA A 86 15.14 -10.21 0.46
N LYS A 87 16.18 -10.97 0.12
CA LYS A 87 16.04 -12.37 -0.28
C LYS A 87 15.33 -13.22 0.79
N ILE A 88 15.84 -13.23 2.02
CA ILE A 88 15.31 -14.07 3.12
C ILE A 88 13.85 -13.70 3.45
N THR A 89 13.56 -12.40 3.52
CA THR A 89 12.22 -11.93 3.89
C THR A 89 11.20 -12.17 2.78
N HIS A 90 11.58 -12.01 1.50
CA HIS A 90 10.69 -12.32 0.38
C HIS A 90 10.46 -13.83 0.20
N GLU A 91 11.46 -14.69 0.43
CA GLU A 91 11.26 -16.15 0.44
C GLU A 91 10.16 -16.54 1.46
N THR A 92 10.22 -15.94 2.65
CA THR A 92 9.21 -16.13 3.69
C THR A 92 7.85 -15.57 3.27
N GLU A 93 7.81 -14.35 2.73
CA GLU A 93 6.59 -13.70 2.26
C GLU A 93 5.88 -14.52 1.18
N GLN A 94 6.62 -15.02 0.19
CA GLN A 94 6.09 -15.83 -0.90
C GLN A 94 5.46 -17.14 -0.38
N LEU A 95 6.07 -17.78 0.62
CA LEU A 95 5.50 -18.96 1.26
C LEU A 95 4.21 -18.65 2.01
N LEU A 96 4.16 -17.52 2.74
CA LEU A 96 2.97 -17.07 3.46
C LEU A 96 1.83 -16.72 2.51
N ASN A 97 2.15 -16.12 1.36
CA ASN A 97 1.18 -15.63 0.38
C ASN A 97 0.84 -16.63 -0.74
N ARG A 98 1.36 -17.87 -0.67
CA ARG A 98 1.14 -18.91 -1.69
C ARG A 98 -0.34 -19.16 -2.01
N ASN A 99 -1.21 -19.09 -1.00
CA ASN A 99 -2.64 -19.41 -1.08
C ASN A 99 -3.54 -18.16 -1.07
N LYS A 100 -2.99 -16.97 -1.31
CA LYS A 100 -3.79 -15.74 -1.42
C LYS A 100 -4.65 -15.77 -2.68
N LYS A 101 -5.74 -14.98 -2.69
CA LYS A 101 -6.72 -14.96 -3.79
C LYS A 101 -6.07 -14.57 -5.12
N TYR A 102 -5.12 -13.65 -5.04
CA TYR A 102 -4.26 -13.21 -6.13
C TYR A 102 -2.95 -12.70 -5.52
N LYS A 103 -1.90 -12.66 -6.34
CA LYS A 103 -0.57 -12.20 -5.96
C LYS A 103 -0.26 -10.91 -6.69
N PHE A 104 0.42 -10.00 -6.01
CA PHE A 104 0.86 -8.75 -6.61
C PHE A 104 2.29 -8.41 -6.24
N ILE A 105 2.89 -7.51 -7.01
CA ILE A 105 4.20 -6.93 -6.72
C ILE A 105 4.06 -5.42 -6.49
N ASP A 106 4.89 -4.86 -5.61
CA ASP A 106 4.87 -3.44 -5.23
C ASP A 106 6.19 -2.77 -5.63
N LEU A 107 6.23 -2.17 -6.82
CA LEU A 107 7.39 -1.44 -7.34
C LEU A 107 7.35 0.02 -6.88
N PHE A 108 8.52 0.61 -6.62
CA PHE A 108 8.60 1.97 -6.06
C PHE A 108 7.75 2.09 -4.78
N ALA A 109 7.89 1.09 -3.91
CA ALA A 109 6.92 0.78 -2.86
C ALA A 109 6.78 1.90 -1.82
N GLY A 110 7.81 2.73 -1.64
CA GLY A 110 7.88 3.71 -0.58
C GLY A 110 7.65 3.05 0.77
N ILE A 111 6.61 3.50 1.48
CA ILE A 111 6.20 2.94 2.77
C ILE A 111 5.03 1.94 2.67
N GLY A 112 4.70 1.47 1.46
CA GLY A 112 3.71 0.40 1.21
C GLY A 112 2.25 0.86 1.20
N GLY A 113 1.99 2.07 0.71
CA GLY A 113 0.62 2.59 0.58
C GLY A 113 -0.25 1.74 -0.36
N ILE A 114 0.29 1.39 -1.53
CA ILE A 114 -0.39 0.55 -2.53
C ILE A 114 -0.55 -0.88 -2.01
N ARG A 115 0.52 -1.46 -1.44
CA ARG A 115 0.47 -2.76 -0.75
C ARG A 115 -0.68 -2.85 0.24
N LYS A 116 -0.80 -1.88 1.15
CA LYS A 116 -1.85 -1.89 2.18
C LYS A 116 -3.26 -1.95 1.56
N ALA A 117 -3.48 -1.27 0.43
CA ALA A 117 -4.75 -1.32 -0.28
C ALA A 117 -5.04 -2.73 -0.80
N PHE A 118 -4.11 -3.36 -1.53
CA PHE A 118 -4.32 -4.69 -2.09
C PHE A 118 -4.37 -5.81 -1.04
N GLU A 119 -3.60 -5.71 0.04
CA GLU A 119 -3.70 -6.67 1.15
C GLU A 119 -5.07 -6.62 1.83
N SER A 120 -5.68 -5.42 1.95
CA SER A 120 -7.00 -5.23 2.58
C SER A 120 -8.13 -5.93 1.85
N VAL A 121 -7.96 -6.21 0.55
CA VAL A 121 -8.94 -6.93 -0.30
C VAL A 121 -8.50 -8.35 -0.63
N GLY A 122 -7.52 -8.89 0.10
CA GLY A 122 -7.14 -10.31 0.07
C GLY A 122 -5.98 -10.66 -0.86
N GLY A 123 -5.29 -9.66 -1.41
CA GLY A 123 -4.05 -9.83 -2.16
C GLY A 123 -2.88 -10.29 -1.28
N GLY A 124 -1.92 -10.96 -1.91
CA GLY A 124 -0.62 -11.28 -1.31
C GLY A 124 0.51 -10.58 -2.05
N CYS A 125 1.24 -9.71 -1.36
CA CYS A 125 2.49 -9.17 -1.90
C CYS A 125 3.50 -10.32 -2.03
N VAL A 126 4.16 -10.47 -3.17
CA VAL A 126 5.19 -11.52 -3.37
C VAL A 126 6.56 -10.94 -3.73
N PHE A 127 6.61 -9.65 -4.01
CA PHE A 127 7.82 -8.92 -4.35
C PHE A 127 7.61 -7.43 -4.10
N SER A 128 8.64 -6.76 -3.59
CA SER A 128 8.65 -5.30 -3.44
C SER A 128 10.04 -4.71 -3.72
N SER A 129 10.08 -3.51 -4.32
CA SER A 129 11.32 -2.78 -4.59
C SER A 129 11.19 -1.30 -4.20
N GLU A 130 12.18 -0.79 -3.48
CA GLU A 130 12.30 0.59 -3.02
C GLU A 130 13.79 0.92 -2.83
N ILE A 131 14.26 2.03 -3.38
CA ILE A 131 15.68 2.41 -3.33
C ILE A 131 16.08 3.16 -2.05
N ASP A 132 15.13 3.87 -1.42
CA ASP A 132 15.39 4.68 -0.24
C ASP A 132 15.46 3.82 1.04
N PRO A 133 16.59 3.83 1.77
CA PRO A 133 16.77 2.99 2.95
C PRO A 133 15.89 3.40 4.14
N PHE A 134 15.41 4.65 4.22
CA PHE A 134 14.48 5.07 5.28
C PHE A 134 13.06 4.55 5.01
N ALA A 135 12.64 4.57 3.75
CA ALA A 135 11.41 3.98 3.27
C ALA A 135 11.44 2.46 3.45
N GLN A 136 12.54 1.78 3.09
CA GLN A 136 12.73 0.35 3.35
C GLN A 136 12.58 0.00 4.83
N PHE A 137 13.17 0.78 5.74
CA PHE A 137 13.01 0.55 7.18
C PHE A 137 11.56 0.73 7.64
N THR A 138 10.88 1.77 7.16
CA THR A 138 9.46 1.98 7.47
C THR A 138 8.60 0.85 6.90
N TYR A 139 8.89 0.40 5.69
CA TYR A 139 8.19 -0.72 5.06
C TYR A 139 8.40 -2.01 5.87
N TYR A 140 9.64 -2.34 6.22
CA TYR A 140 9.96 -3.51 7.05
C TYR A 140 9.26 -3.48 8.40
N THR A 141 9.31 -2.37 9.12
CA THR A 141 8.64 -2.26 10.44
C THR A 141 7.13 -2.49 10.37
N ASN A 142 6.50 -2.27 9.21
CA ASN A 142 5.06 -2.48 9.01
C ASN A 142 4.68 -3.84 8.42
N PHE A 143 5.57 -4.47 7.64
CA PHE A 143 5.23 -5.64 6.83
C PHE A 143 6.16 -6.85 7.04
N GLY A 144 7.27 -6.69 7.77
CA GLY A 144 8.26 -7.74 8.04
C GLY A 144 9.13 -8.10 6.85
N VAL A 145 9.07 -7.30 5.78
CA VAL A 145 9.79 -7.54 4.53
C VAL A 145 10.69 -6.36 4.21
N VAL A 146 11.94 -6.65 3.86
CA VAL A 146 12.88 -5.63 3.39
C VAL A 146 12.76 -5.57 1.86
N PRO A 147 12.32 -4.45 1.26
CA PRO A 147 12.24 -4.35 -0.19
C PRO A 147 13.59 -4.59 -0.86
N TYR A 148 13.55 -5.11 -2.09
CA TYR A 148 14.71 -5.05 -2.97
C TYR A 148 15.07 -3.58 -3.26
N GLY A 149 16.34 -3.31 -3.55
CA GLY A 149 16.83 -1.96 -3.74
C GLY A 149 16.50 -1.44 -5.14
N ASP A 150 17.53 -0.88 -5.77
CA ASP A 150 17.49 -0.41 -7.15
C ASP A 150 16.97 -1.48 -8.13
N ILE A 151 15.78 -1.23 -8.70
CA ILE A 151 15.09 -2.13 -9.64
C ILE A 151 15.90 -2.37 -10.92
N CYS A 152 16.75 -1.43 -11.33
CA CYS A 152 17.61 -1.57 -12.52
C CYS A 152 18.71 -2.62 -12.35
N LYS A 153 18.94 -3.13 -11.14
CA LYS A 153 19.96 -4.14 -10.83
C LYS A 153 19.39 -5.54 -10.64
N LEU A 154 18.09 -5.71 -10.84
CA LEU A 154 17.41 -6.97 -10.63
C LEU A 154 17.18 -7.64 -11.97
N GLU A 155 17.52 -8.92 -12.04
CA GLU A 155 17.19 -9.73 -13.20
C GLU A 155 15.70 -10.07 -13.15
N GLN A 156 15.06 -10.10 -14.32
CA GLN A 156 13.62 -10.31 -14.40
C GLN A 156 13.24 -11.70 -13.84
N ASP A 157 14.14 -12.68 -13.91
CA ASP A 157 13.94 -14.01 -13.33
C ASP A 157 13.88 -14.01 -11.80
N ASP A 158 14.46 -13.01 -11.12
CA ASP A 158 14.36 -12.85 -9.67
C ASP A 158 12.95 -12.40 -9.22
N ILE A 159 12.16 -11.88 -10.15
CA ILE A 159 10.80 -11.41 -9.87
C ILE A 159 9.82 -12.59 -10.01
N PRO A 160 9.09 -12.97 -8.94
CA PRO A 160 8.17 -14.10 -8.99
C PRO A 160 6.98 -13.81 -9.90
N LYS A 161 6.36 -14.89 -10.41
CA LYS A 161 5.09 -14.80 -11.14
C LYS A 161 4.01 -14.18 -10.23
N HIS A 162 3.26 -13.23 -10.79
CA HIS A 162 2.25 -12.46 -10.10
C HIS A 162 1.06 -12.17 -11.02
N ASP A 163 -0.09 -11.84 -10.44
CA ASP A 163 -1.30 -11.50 -11.18
C ASP A 163 -1.40 -9.99 -11.44
N ILE A 164 -0.89 -9.17 -10.53
CA ILE A 164 -0.97 -7.70 -10.59
C ILE A 164 0.40 -7.08 -10.39
N LEU A 165 0.82 -6.22 -11.33
CA LEU A 165 1.97 -5.35 -11.16
C LEU A 165 1.50 -3.99 -10.67
N CYS A 166 2.04 -3.52 -9.55
CA CYS A 166 1.71 -2.20 -9.01
C CYS A 166 2.96 -1.31 -8.98
N GLY A 167 2.82 -0.01 -9.25
CA GLY A 167 3.91 0.93 -8.97
C GLY A 167 3.57 2.42 -9.07
N GLY A 168 4.10 3.20 -8.13
CA GLY A 168 4.09 4.67 -8.15
C GLY A 168 5.38 5.21 -8.74
N PHE A 169 5.56 5.06 -10.06
CA PHE A 169 6.84 5.34 -10.72
C PHE A 169 7.12 6.85 -10.83
N PRO A 170 8.41 7.28 -10.79
CA PRO A 170 8.74 8.69 -10.91
C PRO A 170 8.43 9.22 -12.32
N CYS A 171 7.89 10.44 -12.39
CA CYS A 171 7.60 11.12 -13.66
C CYS A 171 8.91 11.57 -14.34
N GLN A 172 9.29 10.93 -15.45
CA GLN A 172 10.49 11.26 -16.24
C GLN A 172 10.11 11.60 -17.70
N PRO A 173 10.74 12.60 -18.35
CA PRO A 173 10.46 12.91 -19.76
C PRO A 173 11.13 11.92 -20.72
N PHE A 174 10.36 11.39 -21.68
CA PHE A 174 10.87 10.50 -22.74
C PHE A 174 11.55 11.28 -23.89
N SER A 175 11.17 12.53 -24.14
CA SER A 175 11.71 13.36 -25.24
C SER A 175 13.20 13.68 -25.15
N HIS A 176 13.79 13.62 -23.96
CA HIS A 176 15.22 13.87 -23.77
C HIS A 176 16.09 12.63 -24.03
N ILE A 177 15.47 11.45 -24.13
CA ILE A 177 16.15 10.15 -24.20
C ILE A 177 16.21 9.67 -25.65
N GLY A 178 15.12 9.86 -26.42
CA GLY A 178 15.07 9.53 -27.86
C GLY A 178 15.94 10.40 -28.79
N LYS A 179 16.60 11.45 -28.28
CA LYS A 179 17.59 12.25 -29.03
C LYS A 179 19.00 11.64 -29.03
N ARG A 180 19.20 10.53 -28.32
CA ARG A 180 20.45 9.76 -28.36
C ARG A 180 20.27 8.66 -29.41
N GLU A 181 20.85 8.89 -30.58
CA GLU A 181 20.90 7.93 -31.67
C GLU A 181 21.42 6.57 -31.15
N GLY A 182 20.59 5.51 -31.21
CA GLY A 182 20.98 4.16 -30.80
C GLY A 182 20.05 3.41 -29.83
N PHE A 183 18.97 4.01 -29.35
CA PHE A 183 17.97 3.29 -28.53
C PHE A 183 16.91 2.58 -29.37
N ALA A 184 16.52 1.38 -28.94
CA ALA A 184 15.51 0.54 -29.60
C ALA A 184 14.08 1.00 -29.30
N HIS A 185 13.83 1.62 -28.14
CA HIS A 185 12.50 2.08 -27.71
C HIS A 185 12.53 3.49 -27.09
N PRO A 186 11.42 4.28 -27.20
CA PRO A 186 11.35 5.64 -26.66
C PRO A 186 11.51 5.77 -25.14
N THR A 187 11.26 4.68 -24.41
CA THR A 187 11.29 4.61 -22.94
C THR A 187 12.64 4.18 -22.39
N GLN A 188 13.55 3.71 -23.25
CA GLN A 188 14.76 3.00 -22.84
C GLN A 188 15.63 3.79 -21.84
N GLY A 189 15.98 3.18 -20.71
CA GLY A 189 16.76 3.83 -19.66
C GLY A 189 15.96 4.72 -18.69
N THR A 190 14.63 4.66 -18.73
CA THR A 190 13.74 5.22 -17.70
C THR A 190 13.29 4.17 -16.70
N MET A 191 12.72 4.59 -15.56
CA MET A 191 12.06 3.67 -14.63
C MET A 191 10.83 2.98 -15.25
N TYR A 192 10.23 3.59 -16.27
CA TYR A 192 9.14 2.96 -17.02
C TYR A 192 9.64 1.83 -17.92
N ASP A 193 10.87 1.92 -18.46
CA ASP A 193 11.53 0.81 -19.18
C ASP A 193 11.65 -0.44 -18.30
N GLU A 194 12.02 -0.27 -17.03
CA GLU A 194 12.10 -1.38 -16.08
C GLU A 194 10.74 -2.02 -15.83
N ILE A 195 9.66 -1.23 -15.77
CA ILE A 195 8.29 -1.77 -15.71
C ILE A 195 7.99 -2.60 -16.97
N LEU A 196 8.30 -2.08 -18.16
CA LEU A 196 8.05 -2.79 -19.42
C LEU A 196 8.83 -4.12 -19.50
N LYS A 197 10.10 -4.16 -19.08
CA LYS A 197 10.88 -5.41 -19.02
C LYS A 197 10.23 -6.46 -18.13
N ILE A 198 9.66 -6.05 -17.00
CA ILE A 198 8.94 -6.95 -16.08
C ILE A 198 7.64 -7.43 -16.72
N ILE A 199 6.90 -6.52 -17.38
CA ILE A 199 5.67 -6.87 -18.11
C ILE A 199 5.99 -7.89 -19.20
N ASP A 200 7.03 -7.67 -19.99
CA ASP A 200 7.44 -8.57 -21.08
C ASP A 200 7.78 -9.96 -20.57
N SER A 201 8.48 -10.05 -19.44
CA SER A 201 8.87 -11.32 -18.83
C SER A 201 7.73 -12.03 -18.10
N LYS A 202 6.86 -11.30 -17.39
CA LYS A 202 5.90 -11.88 -16.43
C LYS A 202 4.46 -11.87 -16.90
N GLN A 203 4.11 -11.01 -17.86
CA GLN A 203 2.77 -10.87 -18.44
C GLN A 203 1.68 -10.86 -17.34
N PRO A 204 1.73 -9.92 -16.38
CA PRO A 204 0.73 -9.83 -15.32
C PRO A 204 -0.66 -9.60 -15.91
N ARG A 205 -1.70 -10.13 -15.29
CA ARG A 205 -3.08 -9.94 -15.78
C ARG A 205 -3.54 -8.50 -15.65
N VAL A 206 -3.00 -7.77 -14.67
CA VAL A 206 -3.34 -6.37 -14.39
C VAL A 206 -2.08 -5.55 -14.14
N VAL A 207 -2.04 -4.35 -14.70
CA VAL A 207 -1.03 -3.32 -14.41
C VAL A 207 -1.74 -2.15 -13.73
N PHE A 208 -1.27 -1.77 -12.54
CA PHE A 208 -1.78 -0.65 -11.76
C PHE A 208 -0.65 0.37 -11.53
N LEU A 209 -0.75 1.55 -12.15
CA LEU A 209 0.25 2.60 -12.03
C LEU A 209 -0.35 3.88 -11.44
N GLU A 210 0.43 4.53 -10.58
CA GLU A 210 0.08 5.83 -9.99
C GLU A 210 1.09 6.89 -10.42
N ASN A 211 0.61 8.12 -10.64
CA ASN A 211 1.48 9.27 -10.89
C ASN A 211 0.83 10.60 -10.46
N VAL A 212 1.56 11.70 -10.59
CA VAL A 212 1.00 13.04 -10.44
C VAL A 212 0.10 13.42 -11.63
N PRO A 213 -0.92 14.28 -11.44
CA PRO A 213 -1.81 14.73 -12.54
C PRO A 213 -1.08 15.40 -13.70
N GLY A 214 0.11 15.95 -13.45
CA GLY A 214 0.93 16.60 -14.47
C GLY A 214 1.31 15.70 -15.64
N ILE A 215 1.27 14.37 -15.47
CA ILE A 215 1.58 13.40 -16.54
C ILE A 215 0.69 13.56 -17.77
N LEU A 216 -0.55 14.05 -17.61
CA LEU A 216 -1.48 14.29 -18.73
C LEU A 216 -0.94 15.31 -19.74
N ASN A 217 -0.22 16.32 -19.26
CA ASN A 217 0.30 17.42 -20.08
C ASN A 217 1.82 17.39 -20.21
N HIS A 218 2.46 16.39 -19.61
CA HIS A 218 3.91 16.28 -19.56
C HIS A 218 4.47 16.04 -20.97
N ASP A 219 5.51 16.79 -21.33
CA ASP A 219 6.08 16.75 -22.69
C ASP A 219 5.00 16.98 -23.78
N ALA A 220 4.13 17.97 -23.56
CA ALA A 220 2.97 18.27 -24.42
C ALA A 220 2.01 17.08 -24.63
N GLY A 221 1.91 16.18 -23.64
CA GLY A 221 1.04 15.00 -23.67
C GLY A 221 1.71 13.75 -24.25
N ASN A 222 2.91 13.86 -24.84
CA ASN A 222 3.62 12.74 -25.43
C ASN A 222 3.97 11.64 -24.41
N THR A 223 4.23 12.02 -23.16
CA THR A 223 4.63 11.06 -22.12
C THR A 223 3.54 10.02 -21.89
N LEU A 224 2.30 10.47 -21.67
CA LEU A 224 1.18 9.56 -21.49
C LEU A 224 0.87 8.75 -22.76
N ASN A 225 0.93 9.38 -23.93
CA ASN A 225 0.67 8.69 -25.20
C ASN A 225 1.66 7.54 -25.44
N ILE A 226 2.94 7.73 -25.12
CA ILE A 226 3.96 6.66 -25.21
C ILE A 226 3.64 5.55 -24.20
N ILE A 227 3.29 5.89 -22.95
CA ILE A 227 2.93 4.90 -21.93
C ILE A 227 1.77 4.02 -22.40
N LEU A 228 0.67 4.64 -22.83
CA LEU A 228 -0.52 3.93 -23.30
C LEU A 228 -0.19 3.05 -24.51
N ARG A 229 0.50 3.60 -25.50
CA ARG A 229 0.89 2.85 -26.70
C ARG A 229 1.77 1.63 -26.39
N GLU A 230 2.78 1.78 -25.53
CA GLU A 230 3.66 0.64 -25.18
C GLU A 230 2.91 -0.48 -24.45
N LEU A 231 1.84 -0.16 -23.72
CA LEU A 231 0.98 -1.15 -23.06
C LEU A 231 -0.03 -1.77 -24.04
N GLU A 232 -0.63 -0.96 -24.91
CA GLU A 232 -1.54 -1.42 -25.98
C GLU A 232 -0.81 -2.34 -26.96
N ASP A 233 0.43 -2.02 -27.35
CA ASP A 233 1.29 -2.86 -28.20
C ASP A 233 1.61 -4.22 -27.54
N ARG A 234 1.41 -4.33 -26.22
CA ARG A 234 1.53 -5.56 -25.41
C ARG A 234 0.17 -6.19 -25.09
N ASN A 235 -0.89 -5.77 -25.78
CA ASN A 235 -2.28 -6.24 -25.63
C ASN A 235 -2.93 -5.90 -24.29
N TYR A 236 -2.53 -4.78 -23.65
CA TYR A 236 -3.24 -4.29 -22.47
C TYR A 236 -4.28 -3.24 -22.85
N ASP A 237 -5.53 -3.48 -22.45
CA ASP A 237 -6.59 -2.46 -22.48
C ASP A 237 -6.43 -1.53 -21.28
N CYS A 238 -6.23 -0.23 -21.54
CA CYS A 238 -5.83 0.74 -20.54
C CYS A 238 -6.92 1.79 -20.28
N THR A 239 -7.30 1.94 -19.00
CA THR A 239 -8.19 3.00 -18.54
C THR A 239 -7.49 3.84 -17.46
N HIS A 240 -7.63 5.16 -17.54
CA HIS A 240 -7.06 6.08 -16.54
C HIS A 240 -8.05 7.09 -15.98
N THR A 241 -7.73 7.70 -14.83
CA THR A 241 -8.49 8.81 -14.25
C THR A 241 -7.63 9.69 -13.33
N ILE A 242 -8.18 10.81 -12.88
CA ILE A 242 -7.65 11.60 -11.76
C ILE A 242 -8.62 11.54 -10.59
N LEU A 243 -8.13 11.13 -9.42
CA LEU A 243 -8.90 11.14 -8.18
C LEU A 243 -8.23 12.03 -7.13
N ASN A 244 -9.05 12.72 -6.32
CA ASN A 244 -8.59 13.54 -5.21
C ASN A 244 -8.86 12.85 -3.88
N SER A 245 -7.83 12.73 -3.03
CA SER A 245 -7.97 12.10 -1.70
C SER A 245 -9.05 12.76 -0.83
N SER A 246 -9.28 14.07 -1.02
CA SER A 246 -10.35 14.84 -0.36
C SER A 246 -11.75 14.29 -0.58
N ASP A 247 -11.96 13.61 -1.71
CA ASP A 247 -13.29 13.14 -2.10
C ASP A 247 -13.58 11.74 -1.51
N PHE A 248 -12.59 11.14 -0.83
CA PHE A 248 -12.61 9.83 -0.19
C PHE A 248 -12.43 9.89 1.33
N GLY A 249 -12.75 11.04 1.97
CA GLY A 249 -12.71 11.17 3.43
C GLY A 249 -11.33 11.39 4.03
N VAL A 250 -10.32 11.74 3.23
CA VAL A 250 -9.01 12.18 3.73
C VAL A 250 -8.95 13.70 3.68
N PRO A 251 -8.66 14.44 4.77
CA PRO A 251 -8.63 15.90 4.80
C PRO A 251 -7.37 16.47 4.13
N GLN A 252 -7.09 16.06 2.90
CA GLN A 252 -5.93 16.48 2.11
C GLN A 252 -6.32 16.63 0.64
N ASN A 253 -6.09 17.83 0.08
CA ASN A 253 -6.18 18.04 -1.36
C ASN A 253 -4.95 17.41 -2.04
N ARG A 254 -5.11 16.17 -2.50
CA ARG A 254 -4.08 15.38 -3.16
C ARG A 254 -4.70 14.66 -4.35
N LYS A 255 -4.60 15.31 -5.51
CA LYS A 255 -4.97 14.73 -6.80
C LYS A 255 -3.87 13.79 -7.30
N ARG A 256 -4.26 12.62 -7.79
CA ARG A 256 -3.37 11.63 -8.41
C ARG A 256 -3.98 11.03 -9.65
N PHE A 257 -3.10 10.78 -10.61
CA PHE A 257 -3.38 10.03 -11.81
C PHE A 257 -3.29 8.54 -11.48
N TYR A 258 -4.26 7.77 -11.94
CA TYR A 258 -4.30 6.32 -11.82
C TYR A 258 -4.51 5.72 -13.20
N LEU A 259 -3.68 4.73 -13.54
CA LEU A 259 -3.79 3.93 -14.75
C LEU A 259 -3.98 2.47 -14.36
N VAL A 260 -5.02 1.85 -14.91
CA VAL A 260 -5.32 0.43 -14.75
C VAL A 260 -5.37 -0.16 -16.13
N CYS A 261 -4.57 -1.20 -16.37
CA CYS A 261 -4.61 -1.91 -17.63
C CYS A 261 -4.79 -3.42 -17.43
N PHE A 262 -5.53 -4.06 -18.33
CA PHE A 262 -5.85 -5.49 -18.31
C PHE A 262 -5.30 -6.16 -19.57
N LEU A 263 -4.61 -7.29 -19.42
CA LEU A 263 -4.10 -8.09 -20.55
C LEU A 263 -5.24 -8.77 -21.36
N ASP A 264 -6.48 -8.75 -20.86
CA ASP A 264 -7.65 -9.44 -21.40
C ASP A 264 -8.68 -8.41 -21.91
N ASP A 265 -9.02 -8.47 -23.19
CA ASP A 265 -9.92 -7.58 -23.92
C ASP A 265 -11.39 -7.91 -23.61
N GLY A 266 -11.81 -7.73 -22.36
CA GLY A 266 -13.20 -8.03 -21.97
C GLY A 266 -13.62 -7.59 -20.57
N VAL A 267 -12.74 -6.96 -19.81
CA VAL A 267 -13.06 -6.51 -18.46
C VAL A 267 -13.75 -5.15 -18.53
N ASP A 268 -15.07 -5.09 -18.26
CA ASP A 268 -15.79 -3.82 -18.06
C ASP A 268 -15.38 -3.18 -16.72
N PHE A 269 -14.18 -2.61 -16.70
CA PHE A 269 -13.65 -1.90 -15.54
C PHE A 269 -14.09 -0.43 -15.55
N LYS A 270 -14.55 0.04 -14.39
CA LYS A 270 -14.87 1.45 -14.16
C LYS A 270 -14.24 1.89 -12.86
N PHE A 271 -13.56 3.03 -12.90
CA PHE A 271 -13.06 3.67 -11.69
C PHE A 271 -14.21 3.99 -10.73
N PRO A 272 -13.96 3.94 -9.41
CA PRO A 272 -14.97 4.28 -8.42
C PRO A 272 -15.43 5.72 -8.60
N LYS A 273 -16.74 5.94 -8.47
CA LYS A 273 -17.26 7.29 -8.26
C LYS A 273 -16.91 7.71 -6.84
N PRO A 274 -16.21 8.85 -6.63
CA PRO A 274 -15.87 9.30 -5.29
C PRO A 274 -17.13 9.45 -4.43
N PRO A 275 -17.13 8.98 -3.17
CA PRO A 275 -18.29 9.11 -2.29
C PRO A 275 -18.56 10.56 -1.86
N MET A 276 -17.66 11.50 -2.17
CA MET A 276 -17.71 12.90 -1.73
C MET A 276 -17.75 13.02 -0.20
N GLN A 277 -17.07 12.10 0.49
CA GLN A 277 -17.00 12.08 1.94
C GLN A 277 -16.07 13.19 2.42
N LYS A 278 -16.60 14.11 3.24
CA LYS A 278 -15.80 15.14 3.90
C LYS A 278 -15.21 14.61 5.19
N SER A 279 -14.03 15.11 5.53
CA SER A 279 -13.38 14.90 6.82
C SER A 279 -12.62 16.16 7.19
N ASP A 280 -12.47 16.43 8.49
CA ASP A 280 -11.75 17.59 9.00
C ASP A 280 -10.35 17.18 9.48
N ILE A 281 -9.37 18.07 9.34
CA ILE A 281 -8.03 17.81 9.87
C ILE A 281 -8.06 17.64 11.39
N GLY A 282 -8.98 18.33 12.08
CA GLY A 282 -9.22 18.25 13.52
C GLY A 282 -9.51 16.84 14.02
N ASP A 283 -10.07 15.97 13.17
CA ASP A 283 -10.34 14.57 13.49
C ASP A 283 -9.05 13.75 13.70
N PHE A 284 -7.92 14.23 13.17
CA PHE A 284 -6.61 13.56 13.20
C PHE A 284 -5.58 14.27 14.07
N ILE A 285 -5.92 15.40 14.69
CA ILE A 285 -4.98 16.13 15.56
C ILE A 285 -4.80 15.37 16.88
N GLU A 286 -3.56 14.96 17.15
CA GLU A 286 -3.18 14.37 18.43
C GLU A 286 -3.30 15.39 19.57
N LYS A 287 -3.87 14.97 20.70
CA LYS A 287 -4.00 15.78 21.92
C LYS A 287 -2.86 15.46 22.88
N ASN A 288 -2.44 16.47 23.67
CA ASN A 288 -1.41 16.32 24.70
C ASN A 288 0.00 15.93 24.18
N VAL A 289 0.34 16.37 22.97
CA VAL A 289 1.65 16.11 22.35
C VAL A 289 2.76 16.82 23.14
N LYS A 290 3.79 16.06 23.57
CA LYS A 290 5.00 16.59 24.20
C LYS A 290 6.14 16.67 23.18
N GLY A 291 6.93 17.74 23.19
CA GLY A 291 8.23 17.81 22.48
C GLY A 291 8.22 18.47 21.10
N TYR A 292 7.06 18.70 20.47
CA TYR A 292 6.98 19.35 19.16
C TYR A 292 6.58 20.83 19.29
N THR A 293 7.52 21.68 19.69
CA THR A 293 7.30 23.14 19.65
C THR A 293 8.17 23.76 18.57
N ILE A 294 7.58 24.62 17.74
CA ILE A 294 8.34 25.43 16.78
C ILE A 294 9.33 26.29 17.57
N SER A 295 10.61 26.27 17.22
CA SER A 295 11.63 27.03 17.96
C SER A 295 11.29 28.53 18.04
N LYS A 296 11.67 29.22 19.13
CA LYS A 296 11.46 30.68 19.27
C LYS A 296 11.97 31.48 18.08
N ARG A 297 13.07 31.02 17.45
CA ARG A 297 13.64 31.61 16.23
C ARG A 297 12.67 31.51 15.06
N LEU A 298 12.15 30.31 14.78
CA LEU A 298 11.22 30.07 13.67
C LEU A 298 9.87 30.74 13.90
N GLN A 299 9.40 30.80 15.14
CA GLN A 299 8.19 31.57 15.47
C GLN A 299 8.36 33.04 15.05
N LYS A 300 9.48 33.67 15.43
CA LYS A 300 9.79 35.07 15.07
C LYS A 300 9.99 35.28 13.57
N SER A 301 10.59 34.34 12.86
CA SER A 301 10.95 34.52 11.44
C SER A 301 9.87 34.07 10.44
N TYR A 302 8.97 33.16 10.82
CA TYR A 302 7.96 32.58 9.93
C TYR A 302 6.51 32.74 10.40
N LEU A 303 6.20 32.58 11.69
CA LEU A 303 4.81 32.69 12.17
C LEU A 303 4.33 34.13 12.36
N PHE A 304 5.23 35.03 12.75
CA PHE A 304 4.87 36.43 13.04
C PHE A 304 5.20 37.40 11.90
N LYS A 305 5.48 36.91 10.68
CA LYS A 305 5.45 37.77 9.49
C LYS A 305 3.99 38.10 9.15
N LYS A 306 3.43 39.03 9.92
CA LYS A 306 2.05 39.51 9.77
C LYS A 306 1.86 40.42 8.54
N ASP A 307 2.95 40.86 7.92
CA ASP A 307 2.99 41.69 6.70
C ASP A 307 4.26 41.35 5.89
N ASP A 308 4.27 40.26 5.11
CA ASP A 308 5.37 39.99 4.16
C ASP A 308 5.08 40.49 2.74
N GLY A 309 4.06 41.34 2.58
CA GLY A 309 3.78 42.07 1.34
C GLY A 309 3.39 41.20 0.15
N ARG A 310 3.09 39.91 0.38
CA ARG A 310 2.55 39.04 -0.67
C ARG A 310 1.04 39.23 -0.73
N PRO A 311 0.45 39.52 -1.91
CA PRO A 311 -0.99 39.60 -2.03
C PRO A 311 -1.60 38.27 -1.60
N ASN A 312 -2.64 38.32 -0.76
CA ASN A 312 -3.50 37.17 -0.52
C ASN A 312 -4.08 36.75 -1.88
N ILE A 313 -3.59 35.64 -2.41
CA ILE A 313 -4.18 34.95 -3.57
C ILE A 313 -5.26 34.02 -3.04
#